data_AF-A0AAE6QAB7-F1
#
_entry.id   AF-A0AAE6QAB7-F1
#
_cell.length_a   1.000
_cell.length_b   1.000
_cell.length_c   1.000
_cell.angle_alpha   90.00
_cell.angle_beta   90.00
_cell.angle_gamma   90.00
#
_symmetry.space_group_name_H-M   'P 1'
#
loop_
_entity.id
_entity.type
_entity.pdbx_description
1 polymer ?
#
loop_
_entity_poly.entity_id
_entity_poly.type
_entity_poly.pdbx_seq_one_letter_code
_entity_poly.pdbx_strand_id
1 'polypeptide(L)'
;MGVGDIVFFIVSWWIILFLILPIKVEVPDKPELGTASSAPIKSYLSIKMIITTVISTLLTILYIYLKIKGYIDFERIYNFIDFI
;
A
#
# COMPACT_ATOMS: atom_id res chain seq x y z
N MET A 1 -7.87 12.96 13.82
CA MET A 1 -7.33 11.66 13.37
C MET A 1 -7.66 10.64 14.44
N GLY A 2 -8.50 9.66 14.11
CA GLY A 2 -8.88 8.57 15.01
C GLY A 2 -8.07 7.30 14.77
N VAL A 3 -8.25 6.30 15.63
CA VAL A 3 -7.60 4.97 15.49
C VAL A 3 -7.90 4.35 14.13
N GLY A 4 -9.13 4.48 13.62
CA GLY A 4 -9.51 3.98 12.30
C GLY A 4 -8.70 4.57 11.15
N ASP A 5 -8.32 5.86 11.24
CA ASP A 5 -7.52 6.52 10.20
C ASP A 5 -6.07 5.97 10.20
N ILE A 6 -5.54 5.66 11.39
CA ILE A 6 -4.20 5.04 11.55
C ILE A 6 -4.22 3.60 11.02
N VAL A 7 -5.26 2.83 11.36
CA VAL A 7 -5.42 1.46 10.86
C VAL A 7 -5.52 1.46 9.33
N PHE A 8 -6.29 2.37 8.74
CA PHE A 8 -6.38 2.53 7.30
C PHE A 8 -5.01 2.81 6.66
N PHE A 9 -4.24 3.73 7.25
CA PHE A 9 -2.88 4.00 6.78
C PHE A 9 -2.00 2.75 6.83
N ILE A 10 -1.95 2.04 7.96
CA ILE A 10 -1.09 0.86 8.12
C ILE A 10 -1.49 -0.26 7.14
N VAL A 11 -2.78 -0.55 7.01
CA VAL A 11 -3.29 -1.60 6.11
C VAL A 11 -3.01 -1.24 4.66
N SER A 12 -3.34 -0.01 4.23
CA SER A 12 -3.06 0.44 2.87
C SER A 12 -1.56 0.43 2.57
N TRP A 13 -0.73 0.81 3.54
CA TRP A 13 0.73 0.80 3.42
C TRP A 13 1.28 -0.59 3.18
N TRP A 14 0.84 -1.60 3.93
CA TRP A 14 1.25 -2.98 3.69
C TRP A 14 0.83 -3.49 2.32
N ILE A 15 -0.43 -3.23 1.91
CA ILE A 15 -0.92 -3.65 0.60
C ILE A 15 -0.08 -3.01 -0.52
N ILE A 16 0.16 -1.70 -0.44
CA ILE A 16 0.95 -0.98 -1.44
C ILE A 16 2.39 -1.45 -1.46
N LEU A 17 2.99 -1.75 -0.29
CA LEU A 17 4.33 -2.32 -0.23
C LEU A 17 4.40 -3.61 -1.05
N PHE A 18 3.49 -4.55 -0.79
CA PHE A 18 3.46 -5.83 -1.50
C PHE A 18 3.16 -5.68 -3.00
N LEU A 19 2.36 -4.70 -3.40
CA LEU A 19 2.12 -4.39 -4.81
C LEU A 19 3.37 -3.84 -5.52
N ILE A 20 4.20 -3.08 -4.82
CA ILE A 20 5.40 -2.44 -5.40
C ILE A 20 6.62 -3.36 -5.38
N LEU A 21 6.70 -4.29 -4.44
CA LEU A 21 7.83 -5.23 -4.31
C LEU A 21 8.20 -5.96 -5.62
N PRO A 22 7.27 -6.53 -6.42
CA PRO A 22 7.61 -7.26 -7.64
C PRO A 22 7.99 -6.36 -8.82
N ILE A 23 7.89 -5.03 -8.69
CA ILE A 23 8.21 -4.11 -9.77
C ILE A 23 9.73 -3.94 -9.88
N LYS A 24 10.24 -3.95 -11.13
CA LYS A 24 11.64 -3.71 -11.47
C LYS A 24 12.60 -4.70 -10.79
N VAL A 25 12.25 -5.99 -10.83
CA VAL A 25 13.10 -7.08 -10.36
C VAL A 25 13.91 -7.61 -11.54
N GLU A 26 15.24 -7.54 -11.43
CA GLU A 26 16.19 -8.10 -12.39
C GLU A 26 16.93 -9.25 -11.70
N VAL A 27 16.84 -10.45 -12.27
CA VAL A 27 17.47 -11.68 -11.74
C VAL A 27 18.74 -11.96 -12.56
N PRO A 28 19.89 -12.28 -11.93
CA PRO A 28 21.11 -12.58 -12.66
C PRO A 28 21.06 -13.96 -13.35
N ASP A 29 21.53 -14.04 -14.60
CA ASP A 29 21.63 -15.31 -15.36
C ASP A 29 22.59 -16.33 -14.70
N LYS A 30 23.61 -15.81 -14.01
CA LYS A 30 24.59 -16.60 -13.26
C LYS A 30 24.57 -16.14 -11.81
N PRO A 31 23.79 -16.78 -10.92
CA PRO A 31 23.76 -16.42 -9.51
C PRO A 31 25.14 -16.66 -8.87
N GLU A 32 25.55 -15.76 -7.98
CA GLU A 32 26.79 -15.91 -7.22
C GLU A 32 26.66 -17.05 -6.21
N LEU A 33 27.75 -17.78 -5.96
CA LEU A 33 27.75 -18.89 -5.02
C LEU A 33 27.32 -18.41 -3.63
N GLY A 34 26.25 -19.00 -3.07
CA GLY A 34 25.69 -18.60 -1.78
C GLY A 34 24.53 -17.60 -1.85
N THR A 35 24.18 -17.08 -3.03
CA THR A 35 22.94 -16.31 -3.25
C THR A 35 21.81 -17.20 -3.78
N ALA A 36 20.57 -16.89 -3.38
CA ALA A 36 19.40 -17.55 -3.94
C ALA A 36 19.29 -17.22 -5.45
N SER A 37 18.96 -18.21 -6.28
CA SER A 37 18.83 -18.03 -7.72
C SER A 37 17.77 -17.00 -8.14
N SER A 38 16.82 -16.69 -7.25
CA SER A 38 15.78 -15.68 -7.45
C SER A 38 16.11 -14.30 -6.85
N ALA A 39 17.28 -14.14 -6.21
CA ALA A 39 17.66 -12.89 -5.58
C ALA A 39 17.86 -11.79 -6.65
N PRO A 40 17.22 -10.61 -6.49
CA PRO A 40 17.40 -9.51 -7.42
C PRO A 40 18.83 -8.96 -7.36
N ILE A 41 19.39 -8.55 -8.50
CA ILE A 41 20.71 -7.89 -8.59
C ILE A 41 20.70 -6.57 -7.80
N LYS A 42 19.60 -5.82 -7.91
CA LYS A 42 19.37 -4.57 -7.19
C LYS A 42 17.96 -4.59 -6.60
N SER A 43 17.87 -4.65 -5.27
CA SER A 43 16.59 -4.71 -4.57
C SER A 43 15.81 -3.38 -4.62
N TYR A 44 16.53 -2.25 -4.61
CA TYR A 44 15.96 -0.89 -4.53
C TYR A 44 14.96 -0.71 -3.39
N LEU A 45 15.11 -1.45 -2.28
CA LEU A 45 14.12 -1.51 -1.20
C LEU A 45 13.82 -0.15 -0.57
N SER A 46 14.82 0.72 -0.41
CA SER A 46 14.64 2.07 0.13
C SER A 46 13.75 2.95 -0.75
N ILE A 47 13.95 2.90 -2.07
CA ILE A 47 13.12 3.63 -3.04
C ILE A 47 11.69 3.11 -2.99
N LYS A 48 11.51 1.78 -2.94
CA LYS A 48 10.19 1.14 -2.83
C LYS A 48 9.45 1.60 -1.57
N MET A 49 10.14 1.63 -0.42
CA MET A 49 9.57 2.11 0.86
C MET A 49 9.13 3.59 0.81
N ILE A 50 9.91 4.45 0.15
CA ILE A 50 9.56 5.87 -0.02
C ILE A 50 8.29 5.99 -0.87
N ILE A 51 8.24 5.30 -2.01
CA ILE A 51 7.08 5.32 -2.90
C ILE A 51 5.84 4.78 -2.15
N THR A 52 5.97 3.66 -1.45
CA THR A 52 4.89 3.09 -0.63
C THR A 52 4.38 4.10 0.37
N THR A 53 5.27 4.78 1.11
CA THR A 53 4.88 5.77 2.11
C THR A 53 4.13 6.94 1.48
N VAL A 54 4.65 7.50 0.39
CA VAL A 54 4.01 8.63 -0.33
C VAL A 54 2.61 8.26 -0.80
N ILE A 55 2.46 7.12 -1.48
CA ILE A 55 1.15 6.69 -2.01
C ILE A 55 0.16 6.42 -0.87
N SER A 56 0.61 5.76 0.21
CA SER A 56 -0.26 5.44 1.34
C SER A 56 -0.70 6.68 2.11
N THR A 57 0.19 7.67 2.24
CA THR A 57 -0.14 8.97 2.81
C THR A 57 -1.16 9.70 1.94
N LEU A 58 -0.99 9.72 0.62
CA LEU A 58 -1.97 10.33 -0.29
C LEU A 58 -3.35 9.67 -0.21
N LEU A 59 -3.40 8.33 -0.17
CA LEU A 59 -4.65 7.60 0.02
C LEU A 59 -5.31 7.91 1.35
N THR A 60 -4.53 7.99 2.43
CA THR A 60 -5.06 8.30 3.76
C THR A 60 -5.60 9.72 3.82
N ILE A 61 -4.91 10.70 3.20
CA ILE A 61 -5.41 12.08 3.07
C ILE A 61 -6.73 12.10 2.30
N LEU A 62 -6.81 11.39 1.18
CA LEU A 62 -8.04 11.29 0.39
C LEU A 62 -9.18 10.66 1.20
N TYR A 63 -8.91 9.58 1.91
CA TYR A 63 -9.88 8.91 2.79
C TYR A 63 -10.40 9.86 3.88
N ILE A 64 -9.51 10.56 4.58
CA ILE A 64 -9.89 11.54 5.62
C ILE A 64 -10.72 12.68 5.01
N TYR A 65 -10.34 13.17 3.83
CA TYR A 65 -11.08 14.21 3.13
C TYR A 65 -12.52 13.78 2.78
N LEU A 66 -12.69 12.57 2.23
CA LEU A 66 -14.01 12.02 1.89
C LEU A 66 -14.88 11.77 3.13
N LYS A 67 -14.25 11.32 4.22
CA LYS A 67 -14.91 11.14 5.52
C LYS A 67 -15.42 12.47 6.08
N ILE A 68 -14.61 13.53 6.08
CA ILE A 68 -15.02 14.87 6.56
C ILE A 68 -16.17 15.44 5.72
N LYS A 69 -16.21 15.15 4.42
CA LYS A 69 -17.30 15.56 3.53
C LYS A 69 -18.60 14.75 3.69
N GLY A 70 -18.61 13.71 4.53
CA GLY A 70 -19.80 12.85 4.73
C GLY A 70 -20.08 11.91 3.55
N TYR A 71 -19.09 11.65 2.68
CA TYR A 71 -19.24 10.63 1.63
C TYR A 71 -19.04 9.22 2.18
N ILE A 72 -18.17 9.08 3.18
CA ILE A 72 -17.85 7.82 3.83
C ILE A 72 -18.40 7.89 5.26
N ASP A 73 -19.61 7.36 5.43
CA ASP A 73 -20.25 7.15 6.72
C ASP A 73 -20.76 5.71 6.79
N PHE A 74 -20.62 5.06 7.95
CA PHE A 74 -21.03 3.66 8.14
C PHE A 74 -22.52 3.49 7.87
N GLU A 75 -23.34 4.44 8.31
CA GLU A 75 -24.78 4.42 8.10
C GLU A 75 -25.13 4.51 6.61
N ARG A 76 -24.42 5.36 5.85
CA ARG A 76 -24.61 5.51 4.41
C ARG A 76 -24.17 4.28 3.62
N ILE A 77 -23.06 3.66 4.03
CA ILE A 77 -22.57 2.42 3.42
C ILE A 77 -23.56 1.28 3.68
N TYR A 78 -24.05 1.16 4.91
CA TYR A 78 -25.03 0.15 5.30
C TYR A 78 -26.32 0.30 4.49
N ASN A 79 -26.88 1.52 4.43
CA ASN A 79 -28.07 1.81 3.63
C ASN A 79 -27.88 1.54 2.13
N PHE A 80 -26.67 1.72 1.59
CA PHE A 80 -26.39 1.42 0.19
C PHE A 80 -26.30 -0.09 -0.08
N ILE A 81 -25.72 -0.86 0.84
CA ILE A 81 -25.65 -2.32 0.73
C ILE A 81 -27.05 -2.93 0.86
N ASP A 82 -27.85 -2.48 1.82
CA ASP A 82 -29.23 -2.94 2.01
C ASP A 82 -30.17 -2.54 0.85
N PHE A 83 -29.78 -1.56 0.05
CA PHE A 83 -30.52 -1.14 -1.15
C PHE A 83 -30.25 -2.02 -2.38
N ILE A 84 -29.10 -2.71 -2.44
CA ILE A 84 -28.73 -3.65 -3.52
C ILE A 84 -29.42 -5.00 -3.28
#